data_AF-A0A356KI78-F1
#
_entry.id   AF-A0A356KI78-F1
#
_cell.length_a   1.000
_cell.length_b   1.000
_cell.length_c   1.000
_cell.angle_alpha   90.00
_cell.angle_beta   90.00
_cell.angle_gamma   90.00
#
_symmetry.space_group_name_H-M   'P 1'
#
loop_
_entity.id
_entity.type
_entity.pdbx_description
1 polymer ?
#
loop_
_entity_poly.entity_id
_entity_poly.type
_entity_poly.pdbx_seq_one_letter_code
_entity_poly.pdbx_strand_id
1 'polypeptide(L)'
;MVVARQHEGELRLIDRVRERVQLAAGLDGEQNLTEEAQERALACLTRMGERLRDLQPQRVRAVGTNTLRKARNSRSFLQRAEEALGQPIEIIGGHEEARLIYLGVAHGAADDDGRRLVIDIGGGSTE
;
A
#
# COMPACT_ATOMS: atom_id res chain seq x y z
N MET A 1 -0.61 2.23 -6.47
CA MET A 1 0.08 3.53 -6.44
C MET A 1 -0.84 4.62 -6.97
N VAL A 2 -0.87 5.76 -6.29
CA VAL A 2 -1.58 6.97 -6.70
C VAL A 2 -0.59 8.12 -6.61
N VAL A 3 -0.49 8.94 -7.65
CA VAL A 3 0.29 10.18 -7.66
C VAL A 3 -0.69 11.33 -7.83
N ALA A 4 -0.62 12.31 -6.93
CA ALA A 4 -1.47 13.49 -6.96
C ALA A 4 -0.63 14.75 -6.76
N ARG A 5 -1.16 15.89 -7.20
CA ARG A 5 -0.60 17.22 -6.95
C ARG A 5 -1.64 18.03 -6.21
N GLN A 6 -1.21 18.70 -5.14
CA GLN A 6 -2.02 19.70 -4.49
C GLN A 6 -1.98 21.01 -5.28
N HIS A 7 -3.14 21.55 -5.62
CA HIS A 7 -3.31 22.83 -6.30
C HIS A 7 -4.48 23.57 -5.66
N GLU A 8 -4.25 24.80 -5.16
CA GLU A 8 -5.29 25.64 -4.52
C GLU A 8 -6.08 24.93 -3.40
N GLY A 9 -5.41 24.06 -2.63
CA GLY A 9 -6.02 23.30 -1.54
C GLY A 9 -6.67 21.98 -1.98
N GLU A 10 -6.83 21.75 -3.28
CA GLU A 10 -7.42 20.53 -3.83
C GLU A 10 -6.36 19.52 -4.26
N LEU A 11 -6.67 18.23 -4.13
CA LEU A 11 -5.84 17.14 -4.63
C LEU A 11 -6.27 16.77 -6.05
N ARG A 12 -5.41 17.05 -7.03
CA ARG A 12 -5.59 16.61 -8.41
C ARG A 12 -4.81 15.33 -8.68
N LEU A 13 -5.52 14.26 -9.06
CA LEU A 13 -4.90 13.00 -9.47
C LEU A 13 -4.10 13.18 -10.77
N ILE A 14 -2.84 12.73 -10.78
CA ILE A 14 -1.94 12.75 -11.94
C ILE A 14 -1.84 11.36 -12.56
N ASP A 15 -1.58 10.34 -11.72
CA ASP A 15 -1.42 8.96 -12.16
C ASP A 15 -2.04 8.00 -11.15
N ARG A 16 -2.56 6.88 -11.65
CA ARG A 16 -3.07 5.79 -10.85
C ARG A 16 -2.70 4.46 -11.50
N VAL A 17 -1.87 3.70 -10.78
CA VAL A 17 -1.43 2.37 -11.21
C VAL A 17 -1.88 1.35 -10.18
N ARG A 18 -2.55 0.30 -10.65
CA ARG A 18 -2.95 -0.85 -9.84
C ARG A 18 -2.52 -2.13 -10.55
N GLU A 19 -1.79 -2.97 -9.83
CA GLU A 19 -1.36 -4.28 -10.32
C GLU A 19 -1.71 -5.35 -9.28
N ARG A 20 -2.18 -6.51 -9.75
CA ARG A 20 -2.63 -7.60 -8.87
C ARG A 20 -1.47 -8.57 -8.60
N VAL A 21 -0.79 -8.40 -7.46
CA VAL A 21 0.34 -9.26 -7.03
C VAL A 21 -0.12 -10.51 -6.26
N GLN A 22 -1.28 -10.43 -5.60
CA GLN A 22 -1.83 -11.47 -4.73
C GLN A 22 -0.85 -11.97 -3.66
N LEU A 23 -0.16 -11.04 -2.98
CA LEU A 23 0.86 -11.38 -1.98
C LEU A 23 0.33 -12.34 -0.89
N ALA A 24 -0.94 -12.17 -0.47
CA ALA A 24 -1.58 -13.03 0.52
C ALA A 24 -1.69 -14.52 0.08
N ALA A 25 -1.86 -14.77 -1.22
CA ALA A 25 -1.91 -16.13 -1.76
C ALA A 25 -0.54 -16.82 -1.74
N GLY A 26 0.53 -16.06 -1.52
CA GLY A 26 1.89 -16.55 -1.35
C GLY A 26 2.28 -16.84 0.09
N LEU A 27 1.37 -16.72 1.06
CA LEU A 27 1.64 -17.16 2.43
C LEU A 27 1.47 -18.69 2.49
N ASP A 28 2.53 -19.38 2.90
CA ASP A 28 2.47 -20.81 3.17
C ASP A 28 1.84 -21.12 4.54
N GLY A 29 1.77 -22.41 4.89
CA GLY A 29 1.22 -22.88 6.17
C GLY A 29 1.99 -22.39 7.41
N GLU A 30 3.23 -21.94 7.24
CA GLU A 30 4.08 -21.39 8.30
C GLU A 30 4.06 -19.85 8.32
N GLN A 31 3.25 -19.21 7.47
CA GLN A 31 3.19 -17.77 7.27
C GLN A 31 4.49 -17.18 6.72
N ASN A 32 5.23 -17.92 5.91
CA ASN A 32 6.31 -17.35 5.10
C ASN A 32 5.78 -17.00 3.70
N LEU A 33 6.32 -15.92 3.14
CA LEU A 33 6.11 -15.58 1.73
C LEU A 33 6.93 -16.53 0.86
N THR A 34 6.25 -17.25 -0.03
CA THR A 34 6.91 -18.08 -1.06
C THR A 34 7.76 -17.23 -1.98
N GLU A 35 8.85 -17.80 -2.51
CA GLU A 35 9.74 -17.06 -3.42
C GLU A 35 9.00 -16.54 -4.65
N GLU A 36 8.09 -17.34 -5.22
CA GLU A 36 7.28 -16.94 -6.36
C GLU A 36 6.45 -15.66 -6.07
N ALA A 37 5.87 -15.56 -4.87
CA ALA A 37 5.12 -14.38 -4.48
C ALA A 37 6.02 -13.16 -4.23
N GLN A 38 7.22 -13.38 -3.69
CA GLN A 38 8.23 -12.35 -3.53
C GLN A 38 8.68 -11.81 -4.89
N GLU A 39 9.03 -12.68 -5.85
CA GLU A 39 9.46 -12.30 -7.19
C GLU A 39 8.40 -11.47 -7.93
N ARG A 40 7.12 -11.90 -7.89
CA ARG A 40 6.01 -11.12 -8.47
C ARG A 40 5.89 -9.74 -7.82
N ALA A 41 6.03 -9.66 -6.51
CA ALA A 41 5.97 -8.40 -5.78
C ALA A 41 7.14 -7.48 -6.11
N LEU A 42 8.36 -8.01 -6.16
CA LEU A 42 9.57 -7.26 -6.52
C LEU A 42 9.47 -6.72 -7.94
N ALA A 43 9.04 -7.54 -8.91
CA ALA A 43 8.86 -7.07 -10.28
C ALA A 43 7.85 -5.91 -10.37
N CYS A 44 6.76 -5.98 -9.61
CA CYS A 44 5.78 -4.90 -9.50
C CYS A 44 6.38 -3.63 -8.85
N LEU A 45 7.12 -3.79 -7.76
CA LEU A 45 7.78 -2.68 -7.06
C LEU A 45 8.84 -2.00 -7.92
N THR A 46 9.63 -2.75 -8.70
CA THR A 46 10.59 -2.18 -9.67
C THR A 46 9.89 -1.27 -10.66
N ARG A 47 8.78 -1.71 -11.27
CA ARG A 47 7.99 -0.88 -12.20
C ARG A 47 7.40 0.36 -11.53
N MET A 48 6.99 0.26 -10.26
CA MET A 48 6.51 1.42 -9.51
C MET A 48 7.66 2.37 -9.17
N GLY A 49 8.82 1.85 -8.74
CA GLY A 49 10.02 2.62 -8.44
C GLY A 49 10.50 3.43 -9.63
N GLU A 50 10.48 2.86 -10.83
CA GLU A 50 10.80 3.56 -12.08
C GLU A 50 9.97 4.83 -12.31
N ARG A 51 8.70 4.82 -11.91
CA ARG A 51 7.76 5.95 -12.00
C ARG A 51 7.95 6.98 -10.88
N LEU A 52 8.51 6.55 -9.76
CA LEU A 52 8.74 7.39 -8.58
C LEU A 52 10.13 8.05 -8.60
N ARG A 53 11.02 7.69 -9.53
CA ARG A 53 12.42 8.17 -9.59
C ARG A 53 12.58 9.69 -9.53
N ASP A 54 11.68 10.43 -10.16
CA ASP A 54 11.78 11.89 -10.22
C ASP A 54 11.11 12.59 -9.02
N LEU A 55 10.53 11.83 -8.09
CA LEU A 55 9.91 12.35 -6.89
C LEU A 55 10.91 12.41 -5.74
N GLN A 56 10.86 13.50 -4.96
CA GLN A 56 11.59 13.60 -3.70
C GLN A 56 11.12 12.50 -2.74
N PRO A 57 12.02 11.77 -2.06
CA PRO A 57 11.64 10.68 -1.14
C PRO A 57 10.63 11.09 -0.07
N GLN A 58 10.70 12.33 0.43
CA GLN A 58 9.77 12.86 1.44
C GLN A 58 8.33 13.03 0.93
N ARG A 59 8.12 12.96 -0.38
CA ARG A 59 6.81 13.05 -1.04
C ARG A 59 6.24 11.68 -1.38
N VAL A 60 6.93 10.59 -1.02
CA VAL A 60 6.47 9.23 -1.25
C VAL A 60 6.19 8.56 0.09
N ARG A 61 5.02 7.94 0.21
CA ARG A 61 4.69 7.05 1.32
C ARG A 61 4.25 5.71 0.76
N ALA A 62 5.02 4.67 1.07
CA ALA A 62 4.66 3.29 0.78
C ALA A 62 4.31 2.57 2.08
N VAL A 63 3.16 1.89 2.09
CA VAL A 63 2.67 1.17 3.27
C VAL A 63 2.45 -0.30 2.94
N GLY A 64 2.86 -1.16 3.86
CA GLY A 64 2.56 -2.58 3.89
C GLY A 64 1.47 -2.88 4.92
N THR A 65 0.49 -3.70 4.55
CA THR A 65 -0.65 -4.00 5.42
C THR A 65 -0.69 -5.47 5.84
N ASN A 66 -1.88 -6.07 5.92
CA ASN A 66 -2.15 -7.36 6.54
C ASN A 66 -1.16 -8.48 6.17
N THR A 67 -0.86 -8.68 4.90
CA THR A 67 0.03 -9.77 4.48
C THR A 67 1.45 -9.60 5.04
N LEU A 68 1.98 -8.38 5.00
CA LEU A 68 3.32 -8.09 5.54
C LEU A 68 3.34 -8.11 7.07
N ARG A 69 2.21 -7.78 7.73
CA ARG A 69 2.05 -8.00 9.18
C ARG A 69 2.13 -9.48 9.57
N LYS A 70 1.54 -10.35 8.74
CA LYS A 70 1.46 -11.80 9.01
C LYS A 70 2.72 -12.57 8.61
N ALA A 71 3.44 -12.10 7.59
CA ALA A 71 4.61 -12.80 7.07
C ALA A 71 5.78 -12.83 8.07
N ARG A 72 6.24 -14.02 8.44
CA ARG A 72 7.38 -14.22 9.37
C ARG A 72 8.71 -13.77 8.75
N ASN A 73 8.86 -13.97 7.45
CA ASN A 73 10.01 -13.51 6.66
C ASN A 73 9.78 -12.12 6.02
N SER A 74 8.83 -11.33 6.54
CA SER A 74 8.57 -9.97 6.04
C SER A 74 9.82 -9.09 6.05
N ARG A 75 10.65 -9.17 7.10
CA ARG A 75 11.85 -8.35 7.23
C ARG A 75 12.87 -8.58 6.10
N SER A 76 13.13 -9.84 5.74
CA SER A 76 14.05 -10.15 4.63
C SER A 76 13.47 -9.75 3.28
N PHE A 77 12.15 -9.92 3.10
CA PHE A 77 11.46 -9.45 1.91
C PHE A 77 11.47 -7.93 1.80
N LEU A 78 11.26 -7.21 2.91
CA LEU A 78 11.21 -5.74 2.96
C LEU A 78 12.49 -5.11 2.45
N GLN A 79 13.66 -5.63 2.83
CA GLN A 79 14.93 -5.10 2.35
C GLN A 79 15.00 -5.11 0.81
N ARG A 80 14.68 -6.25 0.18
CA ARG A 80 14.63 -6.38 -1.28
C ARG A 80 13.54 -5.48 -1.90
N ALA A 81 12.41 -5.35 -1.21
CA ALA A 81 11.27 -4.57 -1.66
C ALA A 81 11.55 -3.06 -1.65
N GLU A 82 12.22 -2.56 -0.62
CA GLU A 82 12.66 -1.16 -0.51
C GLU A 82 13.72 -0.83 -1.55
N GLU A 83 14.66 -1.75 -1.80
CA GLU A 83 15.64 -1.62 -2.90
C GLU A 83 14.96 -1.57 -4.27
N ALA A 84 13.98 -2.45 -4.53
CA ALA A 84 13.23 -2.46 -5.78
C ALA A 84 12.37 -1.21 -5.97
N LEU A 85 11.74 -0.70 -4.91
CA LEU A 85 10.90 0.50 -4.96
C LEU A 85 11.73 1.80 -4.98
N GLY A 86 12.94 1.78 -4.42
CA GLY A 86 13.76 2.96 -4.15
C GLY A 86 13.23 3.85 -3.03
N GLN A 87 12.32 3.34 -2.19
CA GLN A 87 11.63 4.07 -1.12
C GLN A 87 11.39 3.15 0.08
N PRO A 88 11.39 3.68 1.32
CA PRO A 88 11.09 2.89 2.51
C PRO A 88 9.62 2.42 2.52
N ILE A 89 9.37 1.24 3.07
CA ILE A 89 8.04 0.65 3.18
C ILE A 89 7.66 0.49 4.66
N GLU A 90 6.64 1.22 5.08
CA GLU A 90 6.14 1.18 6.46
C GLU A 90 5.09 0.08 6.64
N ILE A 91 5.33 -0.92 7.51
CA ILE A 91 4.26 -1.83 7.91
C ILE A 91 3.37 -1.13 8.93
N ILE A 92 2.11 -0.88 8.57
CA ILE A 92 1.12 -0.22 9.44
C ILE A 92 0.21 -1.25 10.12
N GLY A 93 -0.26 -0.92 11.34
CA GLY A 93 -1.26 -1.71 12.06
C GLY A 93 -2.65 -1.63 11.43
N GLY A 94 -3.52 -2.59 11.75
CA GLY A 94 -4.90 -2.61 11.22
C GLY A 94 -5.73 -1.37 11.58
N HIS A 95 -5.53 -0.81 12.78
CA HIS A 95 -6.19 0.45 13.17
C HIS A 95 -5.75 1.65 12.31
N GLU A 96 -4.46 1.73 11.97
CA GLU A 96 -3.94 2.81 11.11
C GLU A 96 -4.41 2.63 9.66
N GLU A 97 -4.48 1.38 9.19
CA GLU A 97 -5.10 1.03 7.90
C GLU A 97 -6.56 1.49 7.85
N ALA A 98 -7.38 1.11 8.84
CA ALA A 98 -8.78 1.53 8.94
C ALA A 98 -8.94 3.05 9.01
N ARG A 99 -8.08 3.74 9.78
CA ARG A 99 -8.09 5.21 9.88
C ARG A 99 -7.78 5.87 8.53
N LEU A 100 -6.77 5.39 7.81
CA LEU A 100 -6.39 5.92 6.50
C LEU A 100 -7.46 5.65 5.44
N ILE A 101 -8.08 4.45 5.45
CA ILE A 101 -9.22 4.11 4.60
C ILE A 101 -10.38 5.07 4.85
N TYR A 102 -10.77 5.25 6.12
CA TYR A 102 -11.84 6.17 6.48
C TYR A 102 -11.56 7.59 5.99
N LEU A 103 -10.36 8.11 6.22
CA LEU A 103 -9.96 9.45 5.75
C LEU A 103 -10.01 9.55 4.22
N GLY A 104 -9.58 8.52 3.49
CA GLY A 104 -9.66 8.48 2.04
C GLY A 104 -11.10 8.53 1.52
N VAL A 105 -12.02 7.80 2.15
CA VAL A 105 -13.45 7.82 1.82
C VAL A 105 -14.09 9.16 2.19
N ALA A 106 -13.79 9.67 3.39
CA ALA A 106 -14.34 10.92 3.89
C ALA A 106 -13.93 12.12 3.02
N HIS A 107 -12.71 12.13 2.46
CA HIS A 107 -12.23 13.19 1.58
C HIS A 107 -12.95 13.25 0.23
N GLY A 108 -13.56 12.15 -0.23
CA GLY A 108 -14.32 12.09 -1.48
C GLY A 108 -15.84 12.18 -1.32
N ALA A 109 -16.34 12.14 -0.09
CA ALA A 109 -17.76 12.25 0.21
C ALA A 109 -18.16 13.72 0.38
N ALA A 110 -19.41 14.06 0.06
CA ALA A 110 -19.94 15.39 0.38
C ALA A 110 -19.86 15.63 1.90
N ASP A 111 -19.62 16.86 2.33
CA ASP A 111 -19.76 17.23 3.73
C ASP A 111 -21.24 17.10 4.13
N ASP A 112 -21.54 16.06 4.92
CA ASP A 112 -22.81 15.89 5.60
C ASP A 112 -22.51 15.74 7.10
N ASP A 113 -23.38 16.27 7.96
CA ASP A 113 -23.25 16.18 9.42
C ASP A 113 -23.60 14.75 9.94
N GLY A 114 -23.63 13.76 9.05
CA GLY A 114 -24.06 12.39 9.31
C GLY A 114 -22.94 11.53 9.91
N ARG A 115 -23.34 10.56 10.76
CA ARG A 115 -22.43 9.47 11.16
C ARG A 115 -22.26 8.51 9.99
N ARG A 116 -21.01 8.12 9.72
CA ARG A 116 -20.66 7.23 8.60
C ARG A 116 -20.06 5.93 9.13
N LEU A 117 -20.45 4.82 8.51
CA LEU A 117 -19.81 3.52 8.67
C LEU A 117 -19.12 3.19 7.35
N VAL A 118 -17.82 2.92 7.41
CA VAL A 118 -17.01 2.47 6.27
C VAL A 118 -16.59 1.04 6.57
N ILE A 119 -16.73 0.17 5.57
CA ILE A 119 -16.28 -1.23 5.63
C ILE A 119 -15.41 -1.46 4.41
N ASP A 120 -14.17 -1.90 4.61
CA ASP A 120 -13.27 -2.33 3.53
C ASP A 120 -12.97 -3.82 3.64
N ILE A 121 -13.16 -4.55 2.53
CA ILE A 121 -12.99 -6.01 2.49
C ILE A 121 -11.78 -6.32 1.62
N GLY A 122 -10.64 -6.50 2.29
CA GLY A 122 -9.37 -6.83 1.67
C GLY A 122 -9.16 -8.34 1.44
N GLY A 123 -8.01 -8.69 0.87
CA GLY A 123 -7.63 -10.08 0.61
C GLY A 123 -7.21 -10.89 1.85
N GLY A 124 -7.18 -10.29 3.04
CA GLY A 124 -6.80 -11.00 4.26
C GLY A 124 -7.08 -10.27 5.58
N SER A 125 -7.72 -9.10 5.51
CA SER A 125 -8.30 -8.36 6.63
C SER A 125 -9.60 -7.69 6.17
N THR A 126 -10.41 -7.29 7.14
CA THR A 126 -11.58 -6.44 6.96
C THR A 126 -11.48 -5.35 8.00
N GLU A 127 -11.57 -4.12 7.55
CA GLU A 127 -11.52 -2.90 8.35
C GLU A 127 -12.91 -2.29 8.49
#